data_AF-A0AAV5W9T3-F1
#
_entry.id   AF-A0AAV5W9T3-F1
#
_cell.length_a   1.000
_cell.length_b   1.000
_cell.length_c   1.000
_cell.angle_alpha   90.00
_cell.angle_beta   90.00
_cell.angle_gamma   90.00
#
_symmetry.space_group_name_H-M   'P 1'
#
loop_
_entity.id
_entity.type
_entity.pdbx_description
1 polymer ?
#
loop_
_entity_poly.entity_id
_entity_poly.type
_entity_poly.pdbx_seq_one_letter_code
_entity_poly.pdbx_strand_id
1 'polypeptide(L)'
;MSIEVRPGLYDHKFPYFARPEAVSEYTVTTKRQVLLGRANAKYLRPYEENGKTNFDLNQGKDTFIDKDASSERLDVLLRWACKQSEEGETRAKKIFHEADIVCWRGSLTRIGATPFSDKESWRFVALRADDVIYLCEYPTEESLAKKAAMTDRDKMMAYWGFKFEQYMTSETAGGEADTSSHVDCREEFAVTFKTRIEIPGGRGRCLRIAYGAEVDGIDANGSLVEMKTQRKALEGGFWKWKSIKWWLQSFLIGLDKITVGYRNDDGIVERVGTIGLNELAQRSTWKGNICFNFIATVLSMVEHRIPSGSPDYGSCHVRYDPISKKVYVEDAKKEETTFLTNEFIKHFNLGEPR
;
A
#
# COMPACT_ATOMS: atom_id res chain seq x y z
N MET A 1 -10.19 -21.65 -9.78
CA MET A 1 -11.07 -20.67 -10.48
C MET A 1 -10.19 -19.65 -11.19
N SER A 2 -10.59 -19.06 -12.31
CA SER A 2 -9.83 -17.95 -12.93
C SER A 2 -10.74 -16.92 -13.60
N ILE A 3 -10.23 -15.68 -13.72
CA ILE A 3 -10.90 -14.55 -14.38
C ILE A 3 -9.93 -13.83 -15.31
N GLU A 4 -10.42 -13.24 -16.40
CA GLU A 4 -9.63 -12.39 -17.29
C GLU A 4 -9.49 -10.97 -16.75
N VAL A 5 -8.39 -10.28 -17.05
CA VAL A 5 -8.13 -8.91 -16.56
C VAL A 5 -8.49 -7.80 -17.55
N ARG A 6 -9.13 -8.13 -18.69
CA ARG A 6 -9.49 -7.16 -19.73
C ARG A 6 -10.35 -6.02 -19.16
N PRO A 7 -9.96 -4.73 -19.33
CA PRO A 7 -10.70 -3.59 -18.77
C PRO A 7 -12.20 -3.56 -19.06
N GLY A 8 -12.61 -3.94 -20.28
CA GLY A 8 -14.01 -3.91 -20.70
C GLY A 8 -14.94 -4.85 -19.91
N LEU A 9 -14.40 -5.87 -19.24
CA LEU A 9 -15.18 -6.77 -18.37
C LEU A 9 -15.58 -6.12 -17.04
N TYR A 10 -14.97 -4.98 -16.69
CA TYR A 10 -15.15 -4.30 -15.41
C TYR A 10 -15.64 -2.86 -15.59
N ASP A 11 -15.95 -2.44 -16.83
CA ASP A 11 -16.44 -1.10 -17.17
C ASP A 11 -17.93 -0.98 -16.88
N HIS A 12 -18.26 -1.04 -15.60
CA HIS A 12 -19.60 -0.85 -15.07
C HIS A 12 -19.65 0.41 -14.22
N LYS A 13 -20.79 0.73 -13.61
CA LYS A 13 -20.88 1.81 -12.62
C LYS A 13 -19.78 1.65 -11.57
N PHE A 14 -19.21 2.76 -11.10
CA PHE A 14 -18.28 2.74 -9.98
C PHE A 14 -18.96 2.05 -8.79
N PRO A 15 -18.40 0.96 -8.23
CA PRO A 15 -19.06 0.19 -7.18
C PRO A 15 -19.14 1.05 -5.93
N TYR A 16 -20.14 0.83 -5.08
CA TYR A 16 -20.15 1.54 -3.81
C TYR A 16 -18.86 1.22 -3.03
N PHE A 17 -18.11 2.26 -2.71
CA PHE A 17 -16.90 2.23 -1.91
C PHE A 17 -17.04 3.30 -0.84
N ALA A 18 -17.07 2.88 0.43
CA ALA A 18 -17.11 3.85 1.51
C ALA A 18 -15.82 4.66 1.55
N ARG A 19 -15.93 5.94 1.93
CA ARG A 19 -14.74 6.76 2.17
C ARG A 19 -13.85 6.04 3.19
N PRO A 20 -12.55 5.83 2.91
CA PRO A 20 -11.62 5.26 3.87
C PRO A 20 -11.63 6.08 5.17
N GLU A 21 -11.77 5.40 6.30
CA GLU A 21 -11.72 6.01 7.62
C GLU A 21 -10.42 5.59 8.31
N ALA A 22 -9.60 6.56 8.70
CA ALA A 22 -8.41 6.32 9.51
C ALA A 22 -8.83 5.86 10.91
N VAL A 23 -8.22 4.76 11.36
CA VAL A 23 -8.56 4.06 12.61
C VAL A 23 -7.50 4.30 13.68
N SER A 24 -6.23 4.14 13.31
CA SER A 24 -5.11 4.23 14.23
C SER A 24 -3.87 4.68 13.49
N GLU A 25 -3.03 5.42 14.18
CA GLU A 25 -1.74 5.90 13.70
C GLU A 25 -0.66 5.26 14.55
N TYR A 26 0.44 4.89 13.91
CA TYR A 26 1.57 4.27 14.59
C TYR A 26 2.87 4.52 13.84
N THR A 27 3.97 4.43 14.58
CA THR A 27 5.32 4.51 14.07
C THR A 27 5.97 3.13 14.15
N VAL A 28 6.77 2.80 13.15
CA VAL A 28 7.72 1.69 13.20
C VAL A 28 9.11 2.27 13.41
N THR A 29 9.79 1.80 14.46
CA THR A 29 11.15 2.27 14.79
C THR A 29 12.21 1.60 13.93
N THR A 30 13.45 2.09 13.97
CA THR A 30 14.61 1.45 13.32
C THR A 30 14.85 -0.01 13.76
N LYS A 31 14.40 -0.38 14.96
CA LYS A 31 14.41 -1.77 15.48
C LYS A 31 13.17 -2.56 15.09
N ARG A 32 12.37 -2.03 14.17
CA ARG A 32 11.09 -2.55 13.70
C ARG A 32 10.05 -2.73 14.81
N GLN A 33 10.15 -2.02 15.93
CA GLN A 33 9.12 -2.04 16.97
C GLN A 33 7.99 -1.08 16.63
N VAL A 34 6.75 -1.47 16.95
CA VAL A 34 5.57 -0.63 16.77
C VAL A 34 5.31 0.22 18.01
N LEU A 35 5.22 1.54 17.81
CA LEU A 35 4.81 2.53 18.82
C LEU A 35 3.49 3.17 18.37
N LEU A 36 2.49 3.20 19.25
CA LEU A 36 1.21 3.82 18.94
C LEU A 36 1.34 5.35 18.91
N GLY A 37 0.54 6.00 18.06
CA GLY A 37 0.53 7.44 17.88
C GLY A 37 1.59 7.94 16.89
N ARG A 38 2.04 9.18 17.08
CA ARG A 38 2.81 9.97 16.10
C ARG A 38 4.25 10.22 16.51
N ALA A 39 4.85 9.35 17.33
CA ALA A 39 6.14 9.61 17.98
C ALA A 39 7.26 10.03 17.00
N ASN A 40 7.30 9.47 15.78
CA ASN A 40 8.23 9.87 14.71
C ASN A 40 7.50 10.23 13.40
N ALA A 41 6.26 10.71 13.47
CA ALA A 41 5.56 11.19 12.27
C ALA A 41 6.27 12.43 11.72
N LYS A 42 6.46 12.49 10.40
CA LYS A 42 7.08 13.63 9.73
C LYS A 42 6.02 14.64 9.31
N TYR A 43 6.35 15.93 9.39
CA TYR A 43 5.43 17.01 9.08
C TYR A 43 5.85 17.73 7.81
N LEU A 44 4.92 17.86 6.85
CA LEU A 44 5.11 18.59 5.62
C LEU A 44 5.44 20.05 5.93
N ARG A 45 6.59 20.51 5.44
CA ARG A 45 7.01 21.90 5.60
C ARG A 45 6.23 22.83 4.65
N PRO A 46 6.12 24.13 4.97
CA PRO A 46 5.62 25.11 4.01
C PRO A 46 6.47 25.15 2.73
N TYR A 47 5.82 25.22 1.58
CA TYR A 47 6.48 25.47 0.29
C TYR A 47 5.60 26.33 -0.59
N GLU A 48 6.22 27.05 -1.51
CA GLU A 48 5.50 27.80 -2.54
C GLU A 48 5.07 26.83 -3.65
N GLU A 49 3.76 26.79 -3.94
CA GLU A 49 3.19 25.96 -5.00
C GLU A 49 3.79 26.38 -6.37
N ASN A 50 4.41 25.43 -7.06
CA ASN A 50 5.18 25.67 -8.30
C ASN A 50 6.37 26.62 -8.13
N GLY A 51 6.82 26.86 -6.90
CA GLY A 51 8.02 27.62 -6.58
C GLY A 51 9.29 26.92 -7.08
N LYS A 52 10.29 27.70 -7.47
CA LYS A 52 11.60 27.18 -7.88
C LYS A 52 12.34 26.61 -6.68
N THR A 53 12.94 25.44 -6.85
CA THR A 53 13.77 24.78 -5.84
C THR A 53 15.11 24.37 -6.44
N ASN A 54 16.04 23.93 -5.58
CA ASN A 54 17.32 23.35 -5.99
C ASN A 54 17.69 22.19 -5.05
N PHE A 55 16.75 21.27 -4.84
CA PHE A 55 17.00 20.14 -3.94
C PHE A 55 17.84 19.09 -4.66
N ASP A 56 19.04 18.84 -4.16
CA ASP A 56 19.92 17.81 -4.70
C ASP A 56 19.60 16.47 -4.03
N LEU A 57 18.92 15.60 -4.79
CA LEU A 57 18.50 14.29 -4.32
C LEU A 57 19.67 13.28 -4.21
N ASN A 58 20.89 13.65 -4.61
CA ASN A 58 22.05 12.77 -4.47
C ASN A 58 22.74 12.89 -3.11
N GLN A 59 22.44 13.94 -2.33
CA GLN A 59 23.10 14.22 -1.05
C GLN A 59 22.79 13.16 -0.01
N GLY A 60 23.83 12.50 0.51
CA GLY A 60 23.71 11.48 1.56
C GLY A 60 23.47 10.05 1.06
N LYS A 61 23.55 9.82 -0.26
CA LYS A 61 23.38 8.48 -0.86
C LYS A 61 24.40 7.46 -0.35
N ASP A 62 25.62 7.90 -0.05
CA ASP A 62 26.72 7.02 0.36
C ASP A 62 26.55 6.54 1.81
N THR A 63 25.69 7.22 2.58
CA THR A 63 25.30 6.87 3.95
C THR A 63 23.85 6.35 4.03
N PHE A 64 23.25 6.01 2.88
CA PHE A 64 21.87 5.54 2.83
C PHE A 64 21.69 4.22 3.59
N ILE A 65 20.72 4.19 4.49
CA ILE A 65 20.34 2.97 5.21
C ILE A 65 19.02 2.47 4.64
N ASP A 66 19.11 1.47 3.78
CA ASP A 66 17.94 0.79 3.25
C ASP A 66 17.35 -0.16 4.29
N LYS A 67 16.07 -0.47 4.12
CA LYS A 67 15.41 -1.53 4.86
C LYS A 67 15.89 -2.89 4.36
N ASP A 68 16.14 -3.81 5.28
CA ASP A 68 16.64 -5.14 4.93
C ASP A 68 15.70 -5.83 3.92
N ALA A 69 16.27 -6.62 3.01
CA ALA A 69 15.53 -7.20 1.90
C ALA A 69 14.54 -8.31 2.31
N SER A 70 14.54 -8.68 3.60
CA SER A 70 13.61 -9.66 4.16
C SER A 70 12.18 -9.12 4.14
N SER A 71 11.26 -9.91 3.58
CA SER A 71 9.85 -9.52 3.50
C SER A 71 9.23 -9.64 4.90
N GLU A 72 9.00 -8.51 5.55
CA GLU A 72 8.22 -8.43 6.80
C GLU A 72 6.73 -8.70 6.59
N ARG A 73 6.28 -9.05 5.37
CA ARG A 73 4.92 -9.51 5.06
C ARG A 73 3.85 -8.68 5.79
N LEU A 74 3.07 -9.28 6.69
CA LEU A 74 2.07 -8.60 7.51
C LEU A 74 2.59 -8.30 8.94
N ASP A 75 3.82 -8.67 9.29
CA ASP A 75 4.34 -8.71 10.66
C ASP A 75 4.18 -7.39 11.41
N VAL A 76 4.42 -6.25 10.75
CA VAL A 76 4.21 -4.92 11.33
C VAL A 76 2.73 -4.67 11.64
N LEU A 77 1.83 -5.00 10.71
CA LEU A 77 0.39 -4.83 10.90
C LEU A 77 -0.15 -5.78 11.98
N LEU A 78 0.37 -7.01 12.06
CA LEU A 78 0.02 -7.98 13.10
C LEU A 78 0.52 -7.52 14.48
N ARG A 79 1.76 -7.01 14.58
CA ARG A 79 2.28 -6.41 15.82
C ARG A 79 1.49 -5.16 16.23
N TRP A 80 1.10 -4.32 15.28
CA TRP A 80 0.20 -3.19 15.56
C TRP A 80 -1.11 -3.69 16.17
N ALA A 81 -1.70 -4.76 15.65
CA ALA A 81 -2.93 -5.32 16.18
C ALA A 81 -2.75 -5.84 17.62
N CYS A 82 -1.66 -6.55 17.92
CA CYS A 82 -1.35 -6.98 19.29
C CYS A 82 -1.21 -5.80 20.27
N LYS A 83 -0.74 -4.63 19.80
CA LYS A 83 -0.63 -3.43 20.64
C LYS A 83 -1.97 -2.76 20.98
N GLN A 84 -3.08 -3.17 20.35
CA GLN A 84 -4.40 -2.54 20.57
C GLN A 84 -5.17 -3.09 21.79
N SER A 85 -4.67 -4.15 22.44
CA SER A 85 -5.36 -4.81 23.55
C SER A 85 -4.38 -5.68 24.34
N GLU A 86 -4.74 -6.05 25.57
CA GLU A 86 -4.01 -7.09 26.29
C GLU A 86 -4.22 -8.48 25.65
N GLU A 87 -3.29 -9.40 25.92
CA GLU A 87 -3.36 -10.79 25.43
C GLU A 87 -4.66 -11.45 25.91
N GLY A 88 -5.42 -12.05 24.99
CA GLY A 88 -6.66 -12.78 25.27
C GLY A 88 -7.87 -11.91 25.63
N GLU A 89 -7.72 -10.59 25.74
CA GLU A 89 -8.80 -9.68 26.14
C GLU A 89 -9.88 -9.52 25.06
N THR A 90 -9.48 -9.63 23.79
CA THR A 90 -10.37 -9.41 22.64
C THR A 90 -10.00 -10.33 21.48
N ARG A 91 -10.90 -10.40 20.50
CA ARG A 91 -10.70 -11.08 19.22
C ARG A 91 -10.00 -10.16 18.22
N ALA A 92 -9.17 -10.75 17.35
CA ALA A 92 -8.50 -10.02 16.28
C ALA A 92 -9.50 -9.30 15.37
N LYS A 93 -10.64 -9.95 15.09
CA LYS A 93 -11.72 -9.37 14.29
C LYS A 93 -12.24 -8.03 14.82
N LYS A 94 -12.31 -7.86 16.14
CA LYS A 94 -12.74 -6.60 16.76
C LYS A 94 -11.69 -5.51 16.61
N ILE A 95 -10.40 -5.85 16.73
CA ILE A 95 -9.28 -4.92 16.48
C ILE A 95 -9.30 -4.40 15.04
N PHE A 96 -9.62 -5.27 14.09
CA PHE A 96 -9.78 -4.90 12.68
C PHE A 96 -11.18 -4.37 12.33
N HIS A 97 -11.94 -3.86 13.31
CA HIS A 97 -13.26 -3.24 13.11
C HIS A 97 -14.25 -4.12 12.34
N GLU A 98 -14.30 -5.40 12.71
CA GLU A 98 -15.13 -6.40 12.09
C GLU A 98 -14.83 -6.61 10.59
N ALA A 99 -13.61 -6.33 10.13
CA ALA A 99 -13.24 -6.57 8.75
C ALA A 99 -13.43 -8.03 8.34
N ASP A 100 -13.80 -8.23 7.08
CA ASP A 100 -13.82 -9.53 6.44
C ASP A 100 -12.43 -9.85 5.84
N ILE A 101 -11.69 -8.82 5.41
CA ILE A 101 -10.35 -8.92 4.83
C ILE A 101 -9.38 -7.91 5.47
N VAL A 102 -8.17 -8.37 5.80
CA VAL A 102 -7.04 -7.57 6.28
C VAL A 102 -5.87 -7.66 5.30
N CYS A 103 -5.28 -6.53 4.91
CA CYS A 103 -4.14 -6.50 3.98
C CYS A 103 -3.31 -5.21 4.10
N TRP A 104 -2.32 -5.03 3.23
CA TRP A 104 -1.70 -3.71 3.02
C TRP A 104 -2.40 -2.94 1.90
N ARG A 105 -2.40 -1.61 1.97
CA ARG A 105 -2.84 -0.69 0.90
C ARG A 105 -2.16 -1.00 -0.44
N GLY A 106 -0.90 -1.43 -0.39
CA GLY A 106 -0.14 -1.90 -1.55
C GLY A 106 -0.82 -3.06 -2.29
N SER A 107 -1.41 -4.01 -1.57
CA SER A 107 -2.13 -5.15 -2.15
C SER A 107 -3.33 -4.70 -2.98
N LEU A 108 -4.15 -3.80 -2.43
CA LEU A 108 -5.31 -3.24 -3.13
C LEU A 108 -4.89 -2.41 -4.35
N THR A 109 -3.81 -1.62 -4.23
CA THR A 109 -3.23 -0.87 -5.35
C THR A 109 -2.76 -1.80 -6.46
N ARG A 110 -2.04 -2.87 -6.11
CA ARG A 110 -1.53 -3.86 -7.06
C ARG A 110 -2.67 -4.53 -7.82
N ILE A 111 -3.67 -5.02 -7.10
CA ILE A 111 -4.86 -5.63 -7.69
C ILE A 111 -5.55 -4.63 -8.61
N GLY A 112 -5.94 -3.44 -8.10
CA GLY A 112 -6.69 -2.45 -8.85
C GLY A 112 -5.99 -1.90 -10.09
N ALA A 113 -4.66 -1.87 -10.11
CA ALA A 113 -3.90 -1.41 -11.27
C ALA A 113 -3.85 -2.45 -12.40
N THR A 114 -4.10 -3.73 -12.11
CA THR A 114 -3.87 -4.86 -13.02
C THR A 114 -4.53 -4.70 -14.40
N PRO A 115 -5.79 -4.23 -14.53
CA PRO A 115 -6.42 -4.09 -15.85
C PRO A 115 -5.67 -3.15 -16.80
N PHE A 116 -4.87 -2.20 -16.27
CA PHE A 116 -4.14 -1.20 -17.06
C PHE A 116 -2.61 -1.32 -16.94
N SER A 117 -2.12 -2.04 -15.94
CA SER A 117 -0.70 -2.32 -15.67
C SER A 117 -0.44 -3.82 -15.71
N ASP A 118 -0.79 -4.43 -16.83
CA ASP A 118 -0.96 -5.88 -17.00
C ASP A 118 0.34 -6.65 -17.28
N LYS A 119 1.50 -6.02 -17.07
CA LYS A 119 2.82 -6.61 -17.33
C LYS A 119 3.50 -7.19 -16.10
N GLU A 120 3.18 -6.66 -14.91
CA GLU A 120 3.85 -7.08 -13.68
C GLU A 120 3.05 -8.21 -13.03
N SER A 121 3.65 -9.40 -12.96
CA SER A 121 3.07 -10.51 -12.20
C SER A 121 2.97 -10.16 -10.70
N TRP A 122 1.98 -10.75 -10.03
CA TRP A 122 1.86 -10.66 -8.58
C TRP A 122 1.25 -11.95 -8.04
N ARG A 123 1.51 -12.25 -6.76
CA ARG A 123 0.87 -13.35 -6.05
C ARG A 123 0.59 -12.99 -4.59
N PHE A 124 -0.53 -13.46 -4.08
CA PHE A 124 -0.93 -13.34 -2.69
C PHE A 124 -1.29 -14.71 -2.13
N VAL A 125 -1.06 -14.89 -0.84
CA VAL A 125 -1.64 -15.98 -0.05
C VAL A 125 -2.72 -15.37 0.83
N ALA A 126 -3.93 -15.94 0.76
CA ALA A 126 -5.01 -15.63 1.66
C ALA A 126 -5.15 -16.75 2.69
N LEU A 127 -5.24 -16.40 3.97
CA LEU A 127 -5.48 -17.32 5.07
C LEU A 127 -6.62 -16.79 5.93
N ARG A 128 -7.62 -17.63 6.22
CA ARG A 128 -8.67 -17.28 7.17
C ARG A 128 -8.25 -17.68 8.59
N ALA A 129 -8.34 -16.75 9.53
CA ALA A 129 -8.23 -17.02 10.97
C ALA A 129 -9.22 -16.11 11.73
N ASP A 130 -9.94 -16.67 12.71
CA ASP A 130 -10.94 -15.94 13.51
C ASP A 130 -12.00 -15.20 12.67
N ASP A 131 -12.49 -15.85 11.61
CA ASP A 131 -13.43 -15.28 10.63
C ASP A 131 -12.94 -13.99 9.92
N VAL A 132 -11.63 -13.79 9.86
CA VAL A 132 -10.96 -12.72 9.10
C VAL A 132 -10.02 -13.36 8.07
N ILE A 133 -10.03 -12.84 6.84
CA ILE A 133 -9.10 -13.26 5.79
C ILE A 133 -7.90 -12.32 5.78
N TYR A 134 -6.71 -12.84 6.02
CA TYR A 134 -5.45 -12.10 5.90
C TYR A 134 -4.86 -12.33 4.51
N LEU A 135 -4.72 -11.27 3.72
CA LEU A 135 -4.20 -11.31 2.35
C LEU A 135 -2.77 -10.77 2.32
N CYS A 136 -1.80 -11.69 2.21
CA CYS A 136 -0.38 -11.40 2.25
C CYS A 136 0.23 -11.46 0.84
N GLU A 137 0.93 -10.41 0.40
CA GLU A 137 1.69 -10.42 -0.86
C GLU A 137 2.94 -11.28 -0.69
N TYR A 138 3.26 -12.07 -1.73
CA TYR A 138 4.52 -12.78 -1.83
C TYR A 138 5.25 -12.36 -3.10
N PRO A 139 6.59 -12.32 -3.08
CA PRO A 139 7.34 -12.03 -4.28
C PRO A 139 7.12 -13.13 -5.33
N THR A 140 7.04 -12.74 -6.59
CA THR A 140 7.13 -13.65 -7.75
C THR A 140 8.58 -13.83 -8.15
N GLU A 141 8.89 -14.94 -8.85
CA GLU A 141 10.24 -15.17 -9.40
C GLU A 141 10.69 -14.00 -10.28
N GLU A 142 9.79 -13.47 -11.10
CA GLU A 142 10.03 -12.28 -11.93
C GLU A 142 10.40 -11.05 -11.08
N SER A 143 9.67 -10.80 -9.98
CA SER A 143 9.96 -9.67 -9.09
C SER A 143 11.31 -9.80 -8.38
N LEU A 144 11.70 -11.03 -8.00
CA LEU A 144 13.00 -11.32 -7.39
C LEU A 144 14.13 -11.14 -8.40
N ALA A 145 13.95 -11.68 -9.61
CA ALA A 145 14.92 -11.51 -10.69
C ALA A 145 15.10 -10.04 -11.07
N LYS A 146 14.00 -9.27 -11.15
CA LYS A 146 14.04 -7.83 -11.41
C LYS A 146 14.77 -7.07 -10.28
N LYS A 147 14.54 -7.44 -9.02
CA LYS A 147 15.25 -6.85 -7.86
C LYS A 147 16.74 -7.17 -7.91
N ALA A 148 17.10 -8.42 -8.22
CA ALA A 148 18.50 -8.84 -8.37
C ALA A 148 19.21 -8.15 -9.54
N ALA A 149 18.48 -7.82 -10.61
CA ALA A 149 18.98 -7.12 -11.79
C ALA A 149 18.95 -5.58 -11.69
N MET A 150 18.59 -5.00 -10.53
CA MET A 150 18.54 -3.55 -10.36
C MET A 150 19.91 -2.92 -10.58
N THR A 151 19.97 -1.97 -11.52
CA THR A 151 21.18 -1.18 -11.76
C THR A 151 21.40 -0.17 -10.64
N ASP A 152 22.62 0.37 -10.52
CA ASP A 152 22.89 1.45 -9.56
C ASP A 152 22.03 2.69 -9.83
N ARG A 153 21.67 2.93 -11.09
CA ARG A 153 20.73 3.98 -11.45
C ARG A 153 19.32 3.70 -10.92
N ASP A 154 18.87 2.45 -10.93
CA ASP A 154 17.56 2.08 -10.37
C ASP A 154 17.54 2.26 -8.84
N LYS A 155 18.59 1.85 -8.15
CA LYS A 155 18.76 2.06 -6.70
C LYS A 155 18.79 3.54 -6.35
N MET A 156 19.52 4.34 -7.14
CA MET A 156 19.59 5.78 -6.97
C MET A 156 18.23 6.46 -7.18
N MET A 157 17.44 6.01 -8.17
CA MET A 157 16.08 6.53 -8.38
C MET A 157 15.11 6.16 -7.24
N ALA A 158 15.30 5.01 -6.58
CA ALA A 158 14.55 4.66 -5.38
C ALA A 158 14.93 5.59 -4.21
N TYR A 159 16.24 5.77 -3.98
CA TYR A 159 16.77 6.68 -2.97
C TYR A 159 16.23 8.12 -3.10
N TRP A 160 16.14 8.63 -4.34
CA TRP A 160 15.63 9.96 -4.62
C TRP A 160 14.21 10.24 -4.10
N GLY A 161 13.38 9.20 -3.94
CA GLY A 161 12.07 9.35 -3.29
C GLY A 161 12.22 9.74 -1.82
N PHE A 162 12.94 8.92 -1.07
CA PHE A 162 13.19 9.13 0.36
C PHE A 162 13.96 10.43 0.63
N LYS A 163 14.94 10.76 -0.21
CA LYS A 163 15.65 12.04 -0.08
C LYS A 163 14.72 13.23 -0.32
N PHE A 164 13.78 13.13 -1.25
CA PHE A 164 12.77 14.17 -1.46
C PHE A 164 11.84 14.34 -0.26
N GLU A 165 11.42 13.24 0.36
CA GLU A 165 10.64 13.26 1.61
C GLU A 165 11.41 13.99 2.72
N GLN A 166 12.71 13.72 2.88
CA GLN A 166 13.56 14.44 3.83
C GLN A 166 13.62 15.95 3.55
N TYR A 167 13.71 16.36 2.28
CA TYR A 167 13.67 17.80 1.94
C TYR A 167 12.33 18.46 2.26
N MET A 168 11.23 17.72 2.12
CA MET A 168 9.87 18.25 2.23
C MET A 168 9.28 18.13 3.64
N THR A 169 9.97 17.48 4.57
CA THR A 169 9.44 17.23 5.91
C THR A 169 10.36 17.68 7.02
N SER A 170 9.79 17.79 8.22
CA SER A 170 10.48 18.11 9.47
C SER A 170 9.95 17.26 10.62
N GLU A 171 10.66 17.21 11.74
CA GLU A 171 10.25 16.45 12.94
C GLU A 171 9.04 17.07 13.67
N THR A 172 8.75 18.35 13.43
CA THR A 172 7.70 19.09 14.13
C THR A 172 6.90 19.94 13.16
N ALA A 173 5.61 20.15 13.43
CA ALA A 173 4.78 21.00 12.58
C ALA A 173 5.35 22.43 12.49
N GLY A 174 5.66 22.86 11.26
CA GLY A 174 6.26 24.18 10.99
C GLY A 174 7.77 24.26 11.24
N GLY A 175 8.44 23.14 11.53
CA GLY A 175 9.89 23.07 11.66
C GLY A 175 10.62 23.12 10.31
N GLU A 176 11.94 23.28 10.40
CA GLU A 176 12.84 23.18 9.24
C GLU A 176 13.22 21.71 8.98
N ALA A 177 13.54 21.41 7.72
CA ALA A 177 14.01 20.10 7.32
C ALA A 177 15.49 19.91 7.70
N ASP A 178 15.82 18.81 8.39
CA ASP A 178 17.21 18.37 8.50
C ASP A 178 17.58 17.51 7.28
N THR A 179 18.24 18.14 6.32
CA THR A 179 18.68 17.50 5.07
C THR A 179 20.09 16.93 5.16
N SER A 180 20.75 17.09 6.32
CA SER A 180 22.15 16.69 6.54
C SER A 180 22.27 15.29 7.17
N SER A 181 21.24 14.84 7.89
CA SER A 181 21.15 13.48 8.39
C SER A 181 21.10 12.45 7.26
N HIS A 182 21.56 11.24 7.58
CA HIS A 182 21.40 10.11 6.68
C HIS A 182 19.92 9.76 6.52
N VAL A 183 19.55 9.30 5.33
CA VAL A 183 18.21 8.79 5.06
C VAL A 183 18.16 7.34 5.56
N ASP A 184 17.25 7.06 6.49
CA ASP A 184 17.01 5.73 7.07
C ASP A 184 15.59 5.26 6.80
N CYS A 185 15.43 4.30 5.90
CA CYS A 185 14.13 3.76 5.50
C CYS A 185 13.60 2.66 6.44
N ARG A 186 14.27 2.41 7.57
CA ARG A 186 13.78 1.47 8.57
C ARG A 186 12.74 2.11 9.49
N GLU A 187 12.67 3.43 9.57
CA GLU A 187 11.59 4.12 10.27
C GLU A 187 10.42 4.37 9.33
N GLU A 188 9.20 4.13 9.81
CA GLU A 188 7.98 4.30 9.01
C GLU A 188 6.91 4.98 9.87
N PHE A 189 6.11 5.83 9.25
CA PHE A 189 4.83 6.28 9.81
C PHE A 189 3.70 5.60 9.03
N ALA A 190 2.78 4.98 9.74
CA ALA A 190 1.70 4.22 9.13
C ALA A 190 0.36 4.47 9.82
N VAL A 191 -0.69 4.32 9.02
CA VAL A 191 -2.07 4.50 9.45
C VAL A 191 -2.85 3.26 9.06
N THR A 192 -3.67 2.73 9.97
CA THR A 192 -4.65 1.70 9.64
C THR A 192 -5.96 2.35 9.24
N PHE A 193 -6.60 1.79 8.21
CA PHE A 193 -7.86 2.26 7.68
C PHE A 193 -8.88 1.14 7.71
N LYS A 194 -10.16 1.53 7.75
CA LYS A 194 -11.29 0.66 7.44
C LYS A 194 -12.13 1.25 6.31
N THR A 195 -12.70 0.37 5.49
CA THR A 195 -13.67 0.72 4.43
C THR A 195 -14.60 -0.46 4.15
N ARG A 196 -15.54 -0.26 3.23
CA ARG A 196 -16.38 -1.32 2.67
C ARG A 196 -16.55 -1.12 1.16
N ILE A 197 -16.53 -2.22 0.43
CA ILE A 197 -16.72 -2.25 -1.02
C ILE A 197 -17.87 -3.19 -1.38
N GLU A 198 -18.80 -2.72 -2.21
CA GLU A 198 -19.88 -3.55 -2.73
C GLU A 198 -19.34 -4.59 -3.70
N ILE A 199 -19.77 -5.84 -3.54
CA ILE A 199 -19.34 -6.92 -4.42
C ILE A 199 -20.19 -6.94 -5.70
N PRO A 200 -19.60 -7.25 -6.86
CA PRO A 200 -20.34 -7.42 -8.10
C PRO A 200 -21.41 -8.51 -7.97
N GLY A 201 -22.66 -8.20 -8.35
CA GLY A 201 -23.77 -9.15 -8.30
C GLY A 201 -24.28 -9.51 -6.88
N GLY A 202 -23.71 -8.92 -5.83
CA GLY A 202 -24.01 -9.25 -4.43
C GLY A 202 -25.28 -8.63 -3.84
N ARG A 203 -26.13 -8.01 -4.65
CA ARG A 203 -27.40 -7.39 -4.23
C ARG A 203 -27.25 -6.46 -3.01
N GLY A 204 -26.24 -5.58 -3.02
CA GLY A 204 -25.96 -4.65 -1.92
C GLY A 204 -25.05 -5.19 -0.81
N ARG A 205 -24.62 -6.46 -0.86
CA ARG A 205 -23.61 -6.99 0.08
C ARG A 205 -22.27 -6.28 -0.14
N CYS A 206 -21.65 -5.86 0.95
CA CYS A 206 -20.31 -5.29 0.95
C CYS A 206 -19.31 -6.21 1.67
N LEU A 207 -18.08 -6.24 1.19
CA LEU A 207 -16.92 -6.72 1.96
C LEU A 207 -16.37 -5.57 2.80
N ARG A 208 -16.14 -5.81 4.08
CA ARG A 208 -15.44 -4.89 4.99
C ARG A 208 -13.95 -5.17 4.91
N ILE A 209 -13.16 -4.13 4.74
CA ILE A 209 -11.72 -4.24 4.56
C ILE A 209 -11.03 -3.36 5.59
N ALA A 210 -10.06 -3.93 6.30
CA ALA A 210 -9.09 -3.18 7.07
C ALA A 210 -7.72 -3.29 6.40
N TYR A 211 -6.93 -2.21 6.39
CA TYR A 211 -5.59 -2.26 5.82
C TYR A 211 -4.66 -1.23 6.46
N GLY A 212 -3.38 -1.59 6.53
CA GLY A 212 -2.32 -0.63 6.84
C GLY A 212 -1.88 0.14 5.59
N ALA A 213 -1.46 1.38 5.77
CA ALA A 213 -0.77 2.16 4.75
C ALA A 213 0.37 2.94 5.39
N GLU A 214 1.56 2.85 4.81
CA GLU A 214 2.64 3.81 5.04
C GLU A 214 2.23 5.17 4.49
N VAL A 215 2.57 6.23 5.22
CA VAL A 215 2.23 7.62 4.93
C VAL A 215 3.48 8.49 5.06
N ASP A 216 3.74 9.30 4.04
CA ASP A 216 4.98 10.08 3.90
C ASP A 216 5.05 11.26 4.90
N GLY A 217 3.91 11.69 5.44
CA GLY A 217 3.86 12.66 6.53
C GLY A 217 2.46 13.22 6.82
N ILE A 218 2.43 14.33 7.55
CA ILE A 218 1.23 15.03 7.98
C ILE A 218 1.37 16.54 7.68
N ASP A 219 0.34 17.19 7.15
CA ASP A 219 0.34 18.64 6.95
C ASP A 219 0.00 19.43 8.22
N ALA A 220 0.07 20.76 8.13
CA ALA A 220 -0.24 21.66 9.25
C ALA A 220 -1.68 21.54 9.77
N ASN A 221 -2.61 20.97 8.99
CA ASN A 221 -4.01 20.74 9.38
C ASN A 221 -4.23 19.33 9.97
N GLY A 222 -3.17 18.52 10.10
CA GLY A 222 -3.29 17.14 10.53
C GLY A 222 -3.74 16.18 9.43
N SER A 223 -3.77 16.61 8.17
CA SER A 223 -4.12 15.75 7.03
C SER A 223 -2.91 14.96 6.57
N LEU A 224 -3.12 13.72 6.18
CA LEU A 224 -2.07 12.87 5.62
C LEU A 224 -1.55 13.45 4.30
N VAL A 225 -0.29 13.18 3.97
CA VAL A 225 0.32 13.61 2.70
C VAL A 225 1.01 12.47 2.00
N GLU A 226 0.93 12.48 0.67
CA GLU A 226 1.69 11.59 -0.21
C GLU A 226 2.59 12.47 -1.09
N MET A 227 3.85 12.06 -1.20
CA MET A 227 4.93 12.72 -1.92
C MET A 227 5.46 11.81 -3.02
N LYS A 228 5.81 12.40 -4.15
CA LYS A 228 6.41 11.69 -5.28
C LYS A 228 7.44 12.56 -5.99
N THR A 229 8.40 11.90 -6.64
CA THR A 229 9.28 12.57 -7.60
C THR A 229 8.91 12.20 -9.03
N GLN A 230 9.04 13.17 -9.94
CA GLN A 230 8.80 12.99 -11.36
C GLN A 230 9.87 13.69 -12.19
N ARG A 231 10.32 13.01 -13.26
CA ARG A 231 11.23 13.60 -14.24
C ARG A 231 10.53 14.72 -15.02
N LYS A 232 11.07 15.94 -14.95
CA LYS A 232 10.67 17.17 -15.66
C LYS A 232 9.19 17.58 -15.47
N ALA A 233 8.28 16.86 -16.10
CA ALA A 233 6.86 17.17 -16.12
C ALA A 233 5.99 15.89 -16.16
N LEU A 234 4.68 16.07 -15.99
CA LEU A 234 3.68 15.01 -16.11
C LEU A 234 3.31 14.83 -17.59
N GLU A 235 4.11 14.05 -18.30
CA GLU A 235 3.99 13.89 -19.75
C GLU A 235 4.19 12.44 -20.21
N GLY A 236 3.78 12.17 -21.46
CA GLY A 236 4.02 10.90 -22.14
C GLY A 236 3.56 9.68 -21.33
N GLY A 237 4.49 8.76 -21.07
CA GLY A 237 4.22 7.50 -20.38
C GLY A 237 3.73 7.63 -18.94
N PHE A 238 3.86 8.81 -18.31
CA PHE A 238 3.35 9.06 -16.95
C PHE A 238 1.85 8.73 -16.84
N TRP A 239 1.06 9.31 -17.75
CA TRP A 239 -0.42 9.18 -17.76
C TRP A 239 -0.91 7.77 -18.04
N LYS A 240 -0.08 6.96 -18.69
CA LYS A 240 -0.41 5.57 -19.03
C LYS A 240 -0.04 4.59 -17.91
N TRP A 241 1.13 4.78 -17.30
CA TRP A 241 1.73 3.75 -16.44
C TRP A 241 1.89 4.14 -14.97
N LYS A 242 2.10 5.43 -14.68
CA LYS A 242 2.41 5.89 -13.31
C LYS A 242 1.19 6.52 -12.63
N SER A 243 0.39 7.30 -13.36
CA SER A 243 -0.75 8.03 -12.79
C SER A 243 -1.79 7.13 -12.12
N ILE A 244 -2.02 5.91 -12.63
CA ILE A 244 -2.94 4.95 -12.01
C ILE A 244 -2.47 4.50 -10.64
N LYS A 245 -1.17 4.23 -10.49
CA LYS A 245 -0.59 3.79 -9.21
C LYS A 245 -0.66 4.94 -8.20
N TRP A 246 -0.31 6.15 -8.62
CA TRP A 246 -0.44 7.36 -7.79
C TRP A 246 -1.87 7.61 -7.33
N TRP A 247 -2.84 7.50 -8.26
CA TRP A 247 -4.25 7.69 -7.95
C TRP A 247 -4.76 6.60 -6.99
N LEU A 248 -4.50 5.32 -7.26
CA LEU A 248 -4.94 4.22 -6.38
C LEU A 248 -4.32 4.33 -4.99
N GLN A 249 -3.02 4.57 -4.91
CA GLN A 249 -2.31 4.74 -3.64
C GLN A 249 -2.99 5.81 -2.79
N SER A 250 -3.23 6.98 -3.37
CA SER A 250 -3.76 8.16 -2.66
C SER A 250 -5.27 8.06 -2.39
N PHE A 251 -6.05 7.54 -3.34
CA PHE A 251 -7.49 7.39 -3.21
C PHE A 251 -7.85 6.42 -2.09
N LEU A 252 -7.09 5.32 -1.96
CA LEU A 252 -7.29 4.32 -0.91
C LEU A 252 -7.00 4.85 0.50
N ILE A 253 -6.40 6.02 0.67
CA ILE A 253 -6.22 6.65 1.99
C ILE A 253 -6.97 7.98 2.10
N GLY A 254 -7.86 8.26 1.14
CA GLY A 254 -8.76 9.42 1.18
C GLY A 254 -8.09 10.76 0.93
N LEU A 255 -6.96 10.78 0.22
CA LEU A 255 -6.28 12.02 -0.19
C LEU A 255 -6.94 12.67 -1.40
N ASP A 256 -6.86 13.99 -1.48
CA ASP A 256 -7.36 14.77 -2.62
C ASP A 256 -6.25 15.18 -3.60
N LYS A 257 -4.99 15.20 -3.14
CA LYS A 257 -3.82 15.64 -3.91
C LYS A 257 -2.53 14.95 -3.49
N ILE A 258 -1.53 15.01 -4.36
CA ILE A 258 -0.17 14.48 -4.15
C ILE A 258 0.81 15.64 -4.31
N THR A 259 1.82 15.73 -3.43
CA THR A 259 2.94 16.68 -3.57
C THR A 259 4.02 16.07 -4.47
N VAL A 260 4.49 16.83 -5.46
CA VAL A 260 5.35 16.35 -6.53
C VAL A 260 6.61 17.20 -6.65
N GLY A 261 7.77 16.56 -6.48
CA GLY A 261 9.07 17.12 -6.83
C GLY A 261 9.41 16.86 -8.30
N TYR A 262 9.44 17.92 -9.10
CA TYR A 262 9.83 17.86 -10.51
C TYR A 262 11.34 17.98 -10.64
N ARG A 263 11.99 16.88 -10.99
CA ARG A 263 13.45 16.77 -11.06
C ARG A 263 13.98 16.61 -12.47
N ASN A 264 15.21 17.06 -12.71
CA ASN A 264 15.94 16.76 -13.93
C ASN A 264 16.60 15.36 -13.87
N ASP A 265 17.45 15.05 -14.86
CA ASP A 265 18.12 13.76 -14.99
C ASP A 265 19.33 13.61 -14.06
N ASP A 266 19.82 14.73 -13.50
CA ASP A 266 20.93 14.80 -12.55
C ASP A 266 20.44 14.68 -11.10
N GLY A 267 19.14 14.51 -10.88
CA GLY A 267 18.56 14.36 -9.53
C GLY A 267 18.30 15.68 -8.82
N ILE A 268 18.26 16.81 -9.53
CA ILE A 268 17.94 18.11 -8.93
C ILE A 268 16.45 18.38 -9.07
N VAL A 269 15.74 18.60 -7.96
CA VAL A 269 14.34 19.08 -7.97
C VAL A 269 14.34 20.58 -8.23
N GLU A 270 13.84 20.96 -9.40
CA GLU A 270 13.79 22.34 -9.88
C GLU A 270 12.50 23.06 -9.48
N ARG A 271 11.45 22.28 -9.17
CA ARG A 271 10.14 22.79 -8.76
C ARG A 271 9.40 21.77 -7.91
N VAL A 272 8.65 22.26 -6.93
CA VAL A 272 7.64 21.47 -6.21
C VAL A 272 6.25 21.98 -6.56
N GLY A 273 5.32 21.08 -6.81
CA GLY A 273 3.91 21.44 -6.99
C GLY A 273 3.01 20.30 -6.55
N THR A 274 1.73 20.42 -6.83
CA THR A 274 0.71 19.42 -6.48
C THR A 274 0.00 18.91 -7.72
N ILE A 275 -0.54 17.70 -7.62
CA ILE A 275 -1.52 17.20 -8.57
C ILE A 275 -2.73 16.63 -7.84
N GLY A 276 -3.92 17.08 -8.24
CA GLY A 276 -5.19 16.59 -7.70
C GLY A 276 -5.56 15.20 -8.24
N LEU A 277 -6.22 14.39 -7.42
CA LEU A 277 -6.69 13.07 -7.85
C LEU A 277 -7.75 13.13 -8.95
N ASN A 278 -8.61 14.16 -8.92
CA ASN A 278 -9.57 14.41 -9.99
C ASN A 278 -8.86 14.69 -11.32
N GLU A 279 -7.77 15.46 -11.29
CA GLU A 279 -6.96 15.72 -12.48
C GLU A 279 -6.28 14.43 -12.98
N LEU A 280 -5.71 13.61 -12.07
CA LEU A 280 -5.16 12.29 -12.41
C LEU A 280 -6.17 11.43 -13.16
N ALA A 281 -7.41 11.36 -12.67
CA ALA A 281 -8.47 10.57 -13.28
C ALA A 281 -8.96 11.14 -14.62
N GLN A 282 -9.10 12.47 -14.75
CA GLN A 282 -9.60 13.10 -15.97
C GLN A 282 -8.62 13.09 -17.14
N ARG A 283 -7.31 13.22 -16.85
CA ARG A 283 -6.28 13.31 -17.89
C ARG A 283 -5.72 11.95 -18.33
N SER A 284 -6.02 10.88 -17.59
CA SER A 284 -5.51 9.54 -17.88
C SER A 284 -6.46 8.74 -18.77
N THR A 285 -5.96 7.63 -19.31
CA THR A 285 -6.77 6.71 -20.14
C THR A 285 -7.39 5.56 -19.34
N TRP A 286 -6.94 5.34 -18.10
CA TRP A 286 -7.55 4.36 -17.19
C TRP A 286 -8.80 4.94 -16.53
N LYS A 287 -9.67 4.07 -16.02
CA LYS A 287 -10.88 4.50 -15.31
C LYS A 287 -10.95 3.91 -13.91
N GLY A 288 -11.29 4.74 -12.92
CA GLY A 288 -11.37 4.33 -11.51
C GLY A 288 -12.43 3.25 -11.26
N ASN A 289 -13.57 3.29 -11.95
CA ASN A 289 -14.63 2.28 -11.84
C ASN A 289 -14.12 0.88 -12.23
N ILE A 290 -13.33 0.78 -13.29
CA ILE A 290 -12.70 -0.49 -13.72
C ILE A 290 -11.77 -1.02 -12.63
N CYS A 291 -10.94 -0.16 -12.05
CA CYS A 291 -10.00 -0.56 -10.99
C CYS A 291 -10.73 -1.11 -9.76
N PHE A 292 -11.78 -0.41 -9.31
CA PHE A 292 -12.53 -0.80 -8.10
C PHE A 292 -13.47 -1.98 -8.32
N ASN A 293 -14.09 -2.11 -9.50
CA ASN A 293 -14.83 -3.33 -9.85
C ASN A 293 -13.90 -4.55 -9.90
N PHE A 294 -12.67 -4.37 -10.39
CA PHE A 294 -11.67 -5.45 -10.41
C PHE A 294 -11.21 -5.84 -9.00
N ILE A 295 -10.92 -4.85 -8.13
CA ILE A 295 -10.64 -5.11 -6.70
C ILE A 295 -11.78 -5.90 -6.07
N ALA A 296 -13.03 -5.44 -6.21
CA ALA A 296 -14.19 -6.09 -5.63
C ALA A 296 -14.38 -7.53 -6.13
N THR A 297 -14.17 -7.76 -7.44
CA THR A 297 -14.25 -9.09 -8.04
C THR A 297 -13.20 -10.03 -7.44
N VAL A 298 -11.93 -9.62 -7.41
CA VAL A 298 -10.84 -10.46 -6.90
C VAL A 298 -11.07 -10.78 -5.42
N LEU A 299 -11.38 -9.77 -4.59
CA LEU A 299 -11.63 -9.99 -3.16
C LEU A 299 -12.84 -10.89 -2.90
N SER A 300 -13.92 -10.75 -3.70
CA SER A 300 -15.07 -11.64 -3.61
C SER A 300 -14.74 -13.07 -4.00
N MET A 301 -13.84 -13.30 -4.96
CA MET A 301 -13.40 -14.65 -5.31
C MET A 301 -12.59 -15.29 -4.18
N VAL A 302 -11.75 -14.51 -3.49
CA VAL A 302 -11.03 -14.98 -2.30
C VAL A 302 -12.01 -15.38 -1.22
N GLU A 303 -12.93 -14.48 -0.85
CA GLU A 303 -13.89 -14.74 0.21
C GLU A 303 -14.79 -15.95 -0.09
N HIS A 304 -15.19 -16.14 -1.35
CA HIS A 304 -15.94 -17.31 -1.78
C HIS A 304 -15.12 -18.61 -1.74
N ARG A 305 -13.81 -18.56 -2.04
CA ARG A 305 -12.93 -19.75 -2.00
C ARG A 305 -12.71 -20.25 -0.58
N ILE A 306 -12.65 -19.34 0.39
CA ILE A 306 -12.41 -19.63 1.80
C ILE A 306 -13.55 -19.07 2.66
N PRO A 307 -14.74 -19.70 2.67
CA PRO A 307 -15.93 -19.19 3.34
C PRO A 307 -15.85 -19.25 4.87
N SER A 308 -16.69 -18.47 5.55
CA SER A 308 -16.82 -18.49 7.02
C SER A 308 -17.33 -19.84 7.53
N GLY A 309 -16.88 -20.24 8.72
CA GLY A 309 -17.28 -21.51 9.33
C GLY A 309 -16.73 -22.78 8.65
N SER A 310 -15.77 -22.63 7.71
CA SER A 310 -15.04 -23.79 7.19
C SER A 310 -14.18 -24.42 8.31
N PRO A 311 -14.27 -25.75 8.52
CA PRO A 311 -13.64 -26.42 9.66
C PRO A 311 -12.11 -26.36 9.69
N ASP A 312 -11.46 -26.03 8.56
CA ASP A 312 -10.02 -26.21 8.37
C ASP A 312 -9.22 -24.92 8.19
N TYR A 313 -9.72 -23.73 8.61
CA TYR A 313 -9.02 -22.45 8.38
C TYR A 313 -8.57 -22.32 6.91
N GLY A 314 -9.54 -22.14 6.00
CA GLY A 314 -9.26 -22.17 4.57
C GLY A 314 -8.16 -21.20 4.13
N SER A 315 -7.32 -21.67 3.20
CA SER A 315 -6.30 -20.85 2.55
C SER A 315 -6.35 -20.99 1.03
N CYS A 316 -5.93 -19.96 0.31
CA CYS A 316 -5.82 -20.01 -1.15
C CYS A 316 -4.72 -19.08 -1.67
N HIS A 317 -4.16 -19.43 -2.81
CA HIS A 317 -3.32 -18.53 -3.60
C HIS A 317 -4.17 -17.73 -4.57
N VAL A 318 -3.80 -16.46 -4.73
CA VAL A 318 -4.37 -15.56 -5.73
C VAL A 318 -3.22 -14.98 -6.52
N ARG A 319 -3.10 -15.31 -7.79
CA ARG A 319 -1.97 -14.85 -8.62
C ARG A 319 -2.43 -14.31 -9.95
N TYR A 320 -1.74 -13.28 -10.42
CA TYR A 320 -1.88 -12.77 -11.77
C TYR A 320 -0.74 -13.25 -12.66
N ASP A 321 -1.13 -13.80 -13.81
CA ASP A 321 -0.20 -14.19 -14.87
C ASP A 321 -0.28 -13.21 -16.06
N PRO A 322 0.76 -12.42 -16.31
CA PRO A 322 0.85 -11.51 -17.44
C PRO A 322 0.80 -12.17 -18.82
N ILE A 323 1.11 -13.47 -18.94
CA ILE A 323 1.10 -14.18 -20.23
C ILE A 323 -0.34 -14.53 -20.60
N SER A 324 -1.05 -15.23 -19.72
CA SER A 324 -2.45 -15.59 -19.95
C SER A 324 -3.45 -14.45 -19.73
N LYS A 325 -3.01 -13.33 -19.13
CA LYS A 325 -3.84 -12.18 -18.75
C LYS A 325 -5.01 -12.57 -17.84
N LYS A 326 -4.72 -13.48 -16.91
CA LYS A 326 -5.71 -14.04 -15.98
C LYS A 326 -5.25 -13.98 -14.53
N VAL A 327 -6.21 -13.80 -13.64
CA VAL A 327 -6.05 -14.05 -12.21
C VAL A 327 -6.55 -15.46 -11.91
N TYR A 328 -5.74 -16.22 -11.17
CA TYR A 328 -6.03 -17.57 -10.73
C TYR A 328 -6.23 -17.59 -9.23
N VAL A 329 -7.25 -18.33 -8.78
CA VAL A 329 -7.48 -18.68 -7.38
C VAL A 329 -7.36 -20.19 -7.25
N GLU A 330 -6.33 -20.61 -6.51
CA GLU A 330 -5.82 -21.99 -6.41
C GLU A 330 -5.59 -22.34 -4.94
N ASP A 331 -5.39 -23.62 -4.63
CA ASP A 331 -5.06 -24.03 -3.27
C ASP A 331 -3.70 -23.50 -2.83
N ALA A 332 -3.62 -23.03 -1.59
CA ALA A 332 -2.36 -22.60 -1.02
C ALA A 332 -1.52 -23.79 -0.58
N LYS A 333 -0.20 -23.64 -0.69
CA LYS A 333 0.73 -24.58 -0.08
C LYS A 333 0.81 -24.33 1.42
N LYS A 334 0.80 -25.40 2.23
CA LYS A 334 0.80 -25.28 3.70
C LYS A 334 2.04 -24.54 4.22
N GLU A 335 3.17 -24.66 3.54
CA GLU A 335 4.39 -23.96 3.95
C GLU A 335 4.28 -22.43 3.80
N GLU A 336 3.38 -21.98 2.91
CA GLU A 336 3.17 -20.56 2.60
C GLU A 336 2.08 -19.91 3.46
N THR A 337 1.39 -20.66 4.33
CA THR A 337 0.37 -20.14 5.25
C THR A 337 0.94 -19.77 6.64
N THR A 338 2.26 -19.65 6.75
CA THR A 338 3.00 -19.41 8.00
C THR A 338 3.29 -17.93 8.28
N PHE A 339 2.54 -17.01 7.67
CA PHE A 339 2.78 -15.57 7.78
C PHE A 339 2.04 -14.88 8.93
N LEU A 340 1.17 -15.59 9.66
CA LEU A 340 0.67 -15.11 10.94
C LEU A 340 1.74 -15.39 12.00
N THR A 341 2.23 -14.35 12.66
CA THR A 341 3.31 -14.52 13.65
C THR A 341 2.83 -15.30 14.86
N ASN A 342 3.73 -16.08 15.48
CA ASN A 342 3.41 -16.80 16.72
C ASN A 342 2.94 -15.86 17.84
N GLU A 343 3.52 -14.66 17.91
CA GLU A 343 3.07 -13.60 18.82
C GLU A 343 1.59 -13.27 18.58
N PHE A 344 1.18 -13.05 17.33
CA PHE A 344 -0.21 -12.72 16.98
C PHE A 344 -1.18 -13.88 17.24
N ILE A 345 -0.79 -15.10 16.87
CA ILE A 345 -1.59 -16.31 17.12
C ILE A 345 -1.84 -16.47 18.62
N LYS A 346 -0.79 -16.35 19.44
CA LYS A 346 -0.87 -16.42 20.90
C LYS A 346 -1.72 -15.28 21.47
N HIS A 347 -1.47 -14.04 21.03
CA HIS A 347 -2.13 -12.84 21.53
C HIS A 347 -3.66 -12.93 21.44
N PHE A 348 -4.16 -13.45 20.32
CA PHE A 348 -5.60 -13.55 20.05
C PHE A 348 -6.19 -14.94 20.25
N ASN A 349 -5.45 -15.87 20.86
CA ASN A 349 -5.85 -17.28 21.05
C ASN A 349 -6.36 -17.93 19.76
N LEU A 350 -5.69 -17.66 18.64
CA LEU A 350 -6.04 -18.25 17.36
C LEU A 350 -5.68 -19.73 17.41
N GLY A 351 -6.59 -20.60 16.96
CA GLY A 351 -6.24 -22.01 16.77
C GLY A 351 -5.09 -22.12 15.77
N GLU A 352 -4.21 -23.10 15.95
CA GLU A 352 -3.14 -23.35 14.98
C GLU A 352 -3.76 -23.56 13.58
N PRO A 353 -3.24 -22.88 12.53
CA PRO A 353 -3.64 -23.16 11.16
C PRO A 353 -3.35 -24.65 10.88
N ARG A 354 -4.40 -25.46 10.70
CA ARG A 354 -4.26 -26.92 10.54
C ARG A 354 -3.79 -27.32 9.15
#